data_AF-A0A0Q7AFW0-F1
#
_entry.id   AF-A0A0Q7AFW0-F1
#
_cell.length_a   1.000
_cell.length_b   1.000
_cell.length_c   1.000
_cell.angle_alpha   90.00
_cell.angle_beta   90.00
_cell.angle_gamma   90.00
#
_symmetry.space_group_name_H-M   'P 1'
#
loop_
_entity.id
_entity.type
_entity.pdbx_description
1 polymer ?
#
loop_
_entity_poly.entity_id
_entity_poly.type
_entity_poly.pdbx_seq_one_letter_code
_entity_poly.pdbx_strand_id
1 'polypeptide(L)'
;MSDPLIPTQFIRHNIHLHALLVENQAWFSASDLGRLMGKHLDERMTRKLDPDQRRMMLVHVHGLTEERLMLSESGVYALLVYHYCPEYRLLREWITHQVVPTLRDERYSHKVERPTLSVLDWPKMSLCMLHWQDEPWIRLRDMPAVLVDDPFSQHESWWRKASRVLRGF
;
A
#
# COMPACT_ATOMS: atom_id res chain seq x y z
N MET A 1 19.65 0.48 -3.88
CA MET A 1 19.25 1.86 -3.51
C MET A 1 17.81 2.00 -3.94
N SER A 2 16.91 2.47 -3.07
CA SER A 2 15.49 2.57 -3.39
C SER A 2 15.28 3.63 -4.47
N ASP A 3 14.54 3.30 -5.52
CA ASP A 3 14.22 4.26 -6.58
C ASP A 3 13.39 5.43 -6.00
N PRO A 4 13.63 6.66 -6.48
CA PRO A 4 12.92 7.82 -5.96
C PRO A 4 11.45 7.78 -6.39
N LEU A 5 10.55 7.97 -5.41
CA LEU A 5 9.11 7.89 -5.63
C LEU A 5 8.57 9.23 -6.13
N ILE A 6 7.71 9.20 -7.15
CA ILE A 6 7.05 10.39 -7.71
C ILE A 6 5.68 10.56 -7.03
N PRO A 7 5.46 11.65 -6.27
CA PRO A 7 4.19 11.88 -5.60
C PRO A 7 3.14 12.50 -6.51
N THR A 8 1.89 12.06 -6.32
CA THR A 8 0.72 12.77 -6.83
C THR A 8 0.52 14.05 -6.04
N GLN A 9 0.22 15.15 -6.72
CA GLN A 9 0.03 16.45 -6.13
C GLN A 9 -1.45 16.82 -6.08
N PHE A 10 -1.96 17.07 -4.88
CA PHE A 10 -3.32 17.58 -4.65
C PHE A 10 -3.25 19.05 -4.24
N ILE A 11 -4.32 19.81 -4.48
CA ILE A 11 -4.38 21.24 -4.17
C ILE A 11 -5.62 21.54 -3.35
N ARG A 12 -5.44 22.29 -2.26
CA ARG A 12 -6.53 22.84 -1.46
C ARG A 12 -6.15 24.21 -0.92
N HIS A 13 -7.01 25.20 -1.12
CA HIS A 13 -6.77 26.59 -0.66
C HIS A 13 -5.39 27.13 -1.06
N ASN A 14 -4.95 26.84 -2.29
CA ASN A 14 -3.62 27.21 -2.80
C ASN A 14 -2.43 26.60 -2.04
N ILE A 15 -2.68 25.54 -1.26
CA ILE A 15 -1.66 24.73 -0.59
C ILE A 15 -1.61 23.37 -1.28
N HIS A 16 -0.41 22.93 -1.61
CA HIS A 16 -0.17 21.63 -2.22
C HIS A 16 -0.04 20.55 -1.15
N LEU A 17 -0.54 19.35 -1.47
CA LEU A 17 -0.36 18.13 -0.71
C LEU A 17 0.24 17.07 -1.62
N HIS A 18 1.50 16.72 -1.36
CA HIS A 18 2.14 15.59 -2.02
C HIS A 18 1.74 14.28 -1.32
N ALA A 19 1.25 13.33 -2.09
CA ALA A 19 0.84 12.01 -1.61
C ALA A 19 1.44 10.90 -2.48
N LEU A 20 1.66 9.74 -1.88
CA LEU A 20 2.22 8.55 -2.49
C LEU A 20 1.34 7.35 -2.15
N LEU A 21 1.19 6.45 -3.11
CA LEU A 21 0.61 5.13 -2.86
C LEU A 21 1.71 4.08 -2.90
N VAL A 22 2.04 3.50 -1.75
CA VAL A 22 3.08 2.48 -1.62
C VAL A 22 2.48 1.27 -0.91
N GLU A 23 2.60 0.08 -1.51
CA GLU A 23 2.06 -1.17 -0.95
C GLU A 23 0.56 -1.06 -0.59
N ASN A 24 -0.22 -0.37 -1.43
CA ASN A 24 -1.65 -0.10 -1.21
C ASN A 24 -1.97 0.77 0.02
N GLN A 25 -0.95 1.37 0.64
CA GLN A 25 -1.10 2.34 1.73
C GLN A 25 -0.83 3.75 1.19
N ALA A 26 -1.71 4.69 1.53
CA ALA A 26 -1.53 6.10 1.19
C ALA A 26 -0.60 6.76 2.21
N TRP A 27 0.36 7.53 1.68
CA TRP A 27 1.38 8.27 2.42
C TRP A 27 1.32 9.73 2.03
N PHE A 28 1.43 10.63 3.00
CA PHE A 28 1.25 12.07 2.84
C PHE A 28 2.43 12.83 3.38
N SER A 29 2.89 13.88 2.69
CA SER A 29 3.97 14.71 3.19
C SER A 29 3.58 15.41 4.50
N ALA A 30 4.37 15.21 5.55
CA ALA A 30 4.14 15.84 6.85
C ALA A 30 4.24 17.37 6.76
N SER A 31 5.18 17.91 5.98
CA SER A 31 5.34 19.36 5.81
C SER A 31 4.11 20.00 5.17
N ASP A 32 3.55 19.34 4.16
CA ASP A 32 2.38 19.83 3.42
C ASP A 32 1.11 19.74 4.26
N LEU A 33 0.93 18.61 4.96
CA LEU A 33 -0.18 18.43 5.89
C LEU A 33 -0.14 19.48 7.00
N GLY A 34 1.05 19.78 7.53
CA GLY A 34 1.22 20.87 8.50
C GLY A 34 0.73 22.21 7.97
N ARG A 35 1.10 22.57 6.73
CA ARG A 35 0.61 23.80 6.09
C ARG A 35 -0.91 23.82 5.95
N LEU A 36 -1.52 22.69 5.56
CA LEU A 36 -2.99 22.57 5.49
C LEU A 36 -3.68 22.66 6.85
N MET A 37 -3.01 22.22 7.92
CA MET A 37 -3.45 22.38 9.30
C MET A 37 -3.13 23.78 9.86
N GLY A 38 -2.36 24.61 9.16
CA GLY A 38 -1.86 25.88 9.69
C GLY A 38 -0.90 25.68 10.89
N LYS A 39 -0.21 24.53 10.97
CA LYS A 39 0.71 24.18 12.06
C LYS A 39 2.02 23.61 11.51
N HIS A 40 3.13 23.92 12.16
CA HIS A 40 4.36 23.18 11.91
C HIS A 40 4.26 21.82 12.62
N LEU A 41 4.35 20.71 11.87
CA LEU A 41 4.33 19.37 12.46
C LEU A 41 5.74 19.03 12.98
N ASP A 42 6.03 19.53 14.17
CA ASP A 42 7.31 19.32 14.83
C ASP A 42 7.56 17.84 15.12
N GLU A 43 8.84 17.50 15.35
CA GLU A 43 9.25 16.15 15.73
C GLU A 43 8.49 15.61 16.95
N ARG A 44 8.17 16.48 17.93
CA ARG A 44 7.40 16.10 19.11
C ARG A 44 5.97 15.67 18.77
N MET A 45 5.34 16.30 17.79
CA MET A 45 3.97 15.96 17.35
C MET A 45 3.99 14.64 16.58
N THR A 46 4.96 14.47 15.69
CA THR A 46 5.08 13.27 14.85
C THR A 46 5.54 12.05 15.65
N ARG A 47 6.29 12.22 16.75
CA ARG A 47 6.64 11.14 17.70
C ARG A 47 5.46 10.58 18.49
N LYS A 48 4.29 11.23 18.49
CA LYS A 48 3.05 10.66 19.07
C LYS A 48 2.41 9.60 18.18
N LEU A 49 2.87 9.49 16.94
CA LEU A 49 2.40 8.49 15.99
C LEU A 49 3.20 7.21 16.16
N ASP A 50 2.54 6.10 15.88
CA ASP A 50 3.15 4.79 15.92
C ASP A 50 4.22 4.63 14.81
N PRO A 51 5.18 3.70 14.95
CA PRO A 51 6.25 3.52 13.97
C PRO A 51 5.78 3.17 12.56
N ASP A 52 4.61 2.54 12.41
CA ASP A 52 3.97 2.24 11.13
C ASP A 52 3.30 3.48 10.50
N GLN A 53 3.00 4.49 11.31
CA GLN A 53 2.26 5.67 10.89
C GLN A 53 3.14 6.77 10.29
N ARG A 54 4.46 6.68 10.47
CA ARG A 54 5.44 7.67 9.99
C ARG A 54 6.64 6.97 9.38
N ARG A 55 7.12 7.47 8.24
CA ARG A 55 8.27 6.89 7.53
C ARG A 55 9.06 7.98 6.81
N MET A 56 10.39 7.91 6.90
CA MET A 56 11.24 8.70 5.99
C MET A 56 11.26 8.01 4.64
N MET A 57 10.91 8.74 3.58
CA MET A 57 10.82 8.21 2.23
C MET A 57 11.58 9.12 1.28
N LEU A 58 12.26 8.52 0.29
CA LEU A 58 12.95 9.26 -0.75
C LEU A 58 11.94 9.66 -1.83
N VAL A 59 11.65 10.95 -1.94
CA VAL A 59 10.59 11.48 -2.81
C VAL A 59 11.19 12.45 -3.83
N HIS A 60 10.79 12.33 -5.09
CA HIS A 60 11.19 13.24 -6.16
C HIS A 60 10.16 14.37 -6.30
N VAL A 61 10.55 15.60 -5.95
CA VAL A 61 9.67 16.76 -5.95
C VAL A 61 10.39 17.96 -6.57
N HIS A 62 9.76 18.61 -7.55
CA HIS A 62 10.33 19.75 -8.29
C HIS A 62 11.73 19.50 -8.89
N GLY A 63 11.99 18.30 -9.40
CA GLY A 63 13.29 17.96 -10.01
C GLY A 63 14.38 17.61 -9.00
N LEU A 64 14.09 17.64 -7.70
CA LEU A 64 15.02 17.25 -6.63
C LEU A 64 14.52 15.99 -5.94
N THR A 65 15.46 15.09 -5.65
CA THR A 65 15.20 13.89 -4.87
C THR A 65 15.63 14.13 -3.44
N GLU A 66 14.68 14.10 -2.51
CA GLU A 66 14.91 14.44 -1.10
C GLU A 66 14.26 13.42 -0.18
N GLU A 67 14.88 13.14 0.97
CA GLU A 67 14.20 12.42 2.03
C GLU A 67 13.17 13.31 2.72
N ARG A 68 11.93 12.83 2.79
CA ARG A 68 10.82 13.53 3.44
C ARG A 68 10.12 12.63 4.44
N LEU A 69 9.68 13.24 5.54
CA LEU A 69 8.81 12.58 6.49
C LEU A 69 7.42 12.45 5.88
N MET A 70 7.02 11.20 5.65
CA MET A 70 5.70 10.84 5.15
C MET A 70 4.89 10.23 6.28
N LEU A 71 3.59 10.51 6.26
CA LEU A 71 2.61 10.04 7.23
C LEU A 71 1.62 9.12 6.52
N SER A 72 1.38 7.94 7.07
CA SER A 72 0.35 7.05 6.55
C SER A 72 -1.05 7.66 6.70
N GLU A 73 -2.02 7.14 5.95
CA GLU A 73 -3.44 7.50 6.10
C GLU A 73 -3.93 7.43 7.56
N SER A 74 -3.61 6.35 8.29
CA SER A 74 -3.97 6.21 9.70
C SER A 74 -3.29 7.27 10.59
N GLY A 75 -2.02 7.56 10.33
CA GLY A 75 -1.27 8.62 11.02
C GLY A 75 -1.85 10.02 10.81
N VAL A 76 -2.29 10.33 9.58
CA VAL A 76 -2.97 11.58 9.27
C VAL A 76 -4.25 11.71 10.10
N TYR A 77 -5.11 10.69 10.11
CA TYR A 77 -6.33 10.73 10.91
C TYR A 77 -6.04 10.84 12.42
N ALA A 78 -5.03 10.13 12.93
CA ALA A 78 -4.60 10.25 14.31
C ALA A 78 -4.18 11.69 14.66
N LEU A 79 -3.41 12.36 13.80
CA LEU A 79 -3.04 13.77 14.02
C LEU A 79 -4.23 14.71 14.03
N LEU A 80 -5.19 14.52 13.11
CA LEU A 80 -6.40 15.37 13.05
C LEU A 80 -7.26 15.20 14.30
N VAL A 81 -7.24 14.02 14.93
CA VAL A 81 -7.91 13.75 16.22
C VAL A 81 -7.11 14.34 17.38
N TYR A 82 -5.81 14.06 17.48
CA TYR A 82 -4.94 14.58 18.55
C TYR A 82 -4.89 16.10 18.60
N HIS A 83 -5.02 16.76 17.46
CA HIS A 83 -4.95 18.20 17.33
C HIS A 83 -6.26 18.78 16.82
N TYR A 84 -7.39 18.29 17.34
CA TYR A 84 -8.72 18.68 16.89
C TYR A 84 -8.91 20.19 16.73
N CYS A 85 -9.45 20.57 15.57
CA CYS A 85 -9.89 21.90 15.20
C CYS A 85 -11.14 21.74 14.32
N PRO A 86 -12.21 22.54 14.46
CA PRO A 86 -13.42 22.39 13.65
C PRO A 86 -13.16 22.41 12.13
N GLU A 87 -12.20 23.23 11.70
CA GLU A 87 -11.76 23.38 10.31
C GLU A 87 -11.15 22.07 9.77
N TYR A 88 -10.57 21.25 10.64
CA TYR A 88 -9.98 19.97 10.26
C TYR A 88 -11.01 18.93 9.90
N ARG A 89 -12.29 19.13 10.24
CA ARG A 89 -13.37 18.27 9.75
C ARG A 89 -13.41 18.28 8.22
N LEU A 90 -13.35 19.48 7.62
CA LEU A 90 -13.36 19.61 6.17
C LEU A 90 -12.05 19.08 5.57
N LEU A 91 -10.92 19.23 6.26
CA LEU A 91 -9.64 18.64 5.85
C LEU A 91 -9.73 17.12 5.81
N ARG A 92 -10.23 16.49 6.88
CA ARG A 92 -10.48 15.05 6.97
C ARG A 92 -11.38 14.58 5.83
N GLU A 93 -12.53 15.24 5.64
CA GLU A 93 -13.51 14.86 4.60
C GLU A 93 -12.90 14.93 3.20
N TRP A 94 -12.10 15.95 2.90
CA TRP A 94 -11.39 16.04 1.62
C TRP A 94 -10.35 14.93 1.44
N ILE A 95 -9.58 14.63 2.49
CA ILE A 95 -8.60 13.54 2.41
C ILE A 95 -9.30 12.21 2.18
N THR A 96 -10.33 11.91 2.97
CA THR A 96 -11.06 10.62 2.92
C THR A 96 -11.86 10.43 1.64
N HIS A 97 -12.54 11.47 1.16
CA HIS A 97 -13.51 11.32 0.06
C HIS A 97 -12.98 11.75 -1.30
N GLN A 98 -11.88 12.50 -1.36
CA GLN A 98 -11.30 12.96 -2.62
C GLN A 98 -9.88 12.44 -2.79
N VAL A 99 -8.97 12.79 -1.87
CA VAL A 99 -7.54 12.50 -2.04
C VAL A 99 -7.25 11.00 -2.05
N VAL A 100 -7.66 10.26 -1.02
CA VAL A 100 -7.37 8.81 -0.90
C VAL A 100 -7.99 8.01 -2.04
N PRO A 101 -9.28 8.19 -2.40
CA PRO A 101 -9.87 7.49 -3.54
C PRO A 101 -9.15 7.83 -4.85
N THR A 102 -8.89 9.11 -5.13
CA THR A 102 -8.21 9.53 -6.37
C THR A 102 -6.81 8.94 -6.46
N LEU A 103 -6.06 8.93 -5.35
CA LEU A 103 -4.72 8.35 -5.29
C LEU A 103 -4.74 6.83 -5.55
N ARG A 104 -5.78 6.12 -5.08
CA ARG A 104 -5.97 4.69 -5.36
C ARG A 104 -6.40 4.45 -6.81
N ASP A 105 -7.29 5.29 -7.33
CA ASP A 105 -7.80 5.22 -8.71
C ASP A 105 -6.73 5.53 -9.76
N GLU A 106 -5.81 6.46 -9.49
CA GLU A 106 -4.67 6.74 -10.37
C GLU A 106 -3.78 5.50 -10.58
N ARG A 107 -3.56 4.71 -9.51
CA ARG A 107 -2.87 3.42 -9.65
C ARG A 107 -3.63 2.47 -10.57
N TYR A 108 -4.96 2.39 -10.45
CA TYR A 108 -5.79 1.56 -11.32
C TYR A 108 -5.86 2.08 -12.77
N SER A 109 -5.63 3.38 -12.98
CA SER A 109 -5.61 3.99 -14.33
C SER A 109 -4.27 3.77 -15.05
N HIS A 110 -3.15 3.73 -14.32
CA HIS A 110 -1.81 3.47 -14.89
C HIS A 110 -1.43 1.99 -14.94
N LYS A 111 -1.97 1.20 -14.00
CA LYS A 111 -2.05 -0.25 -14.09
C LYS A 111 -3.52 -0.60 -14.06
N VAL A 112 -4.14 -0.71 -15.22
CA VAL A 112 -5.28 -1.63 -15.30
C VAL A 112 -4.65 -3.00 -15.03
N GLU A 113 -4.60 -3.41 -13.76
CA GLU A 113 -4.26 -4.76 -13.33
C GLU A 113 -5.39 -5.66 -13.81
N ARG A 114 -5.48 -5.80 -15.14
CA ARG A 114 -6.39 -6.73 -15.77
C ARG A 114 -5.93 -8.09 -15.29
N PRO A 115 -6.85 -8.94 -14.79
CA PRO A 115 -6.53 -10.33 -14.56
C PRO A 115 -5.87 -10.86 -15.83
N THR A 116 -4.56 -11.11 -15.77
CA THR A 116 -3.79 -11.53 -16.94
C THR A 116 -3.60 -13.01 -16.81
N LEU A 117 -4.10 -13.75 -17.80
CA LEU A 117 -3.90 -15.18 -17.88
C LEU A 117 -2.55 -15.45 -18.54
N SER A 118 -1.70 -16.19 -17.83
CA SER A 118 -0.45 -16.75 -18.32
C SER A 118 -0.50 -18.27 -18.19
N VAL A 119 0.48 -18.94 -18.77
CA VAL A 119 0.65 -20.39 -18.65
C VAL A 119 1.99 -20.63 -17.97
N LEU A 120 1.97 -21.40 -16.87
CA LEU A 120 3.15 -21.89 -16.20
C LEU A 120 3.52 -23.26 -16.79
N ASP A 121 4.69 -23.34 -17.42
CA ASP A 121 5.24 -24.61 -17.88
C ASP A 121 5.92 -25.35 -16.72
N TRP A 122 5.29 -26.44 -16.31
CA TRP A 122 5.79 -27.35 -15.27
C TRP A 122 6.31 -28.63 -15.94
N PRO A 123 7.29 -29.36 -15.34
CA PRO A 123 7.99 -30.46 -16.03
C PRO A 123 7.12 -31.53 -16.70
N LYS A 124 5.89 -31.76 -16.23
CA LYS A 124 4.95 -32.75 -16.79
C LYS A 124 3.57 -32.18 -17.15
N MET A 125 3.36 -30.87 -17.03
CA MET A 125 2.07 -30.23 -17.33
C MET A 125 2.20 -28.72 -17.52
N SER A 126 1.22 -28.10 -18.17
CA SER A 126 1.09 -26.64 -18.22
C SER A 126 -0.12 -26.21 -17.39
N LEU A 127 0.05 -25.19 -16.54
CA LEU A 127 -0.99 -24.69 -15.64
C LEU A 127 -1.43 -23.28 -16.05
N CYS A 128 -2.74 -23.04 -16.13
CA CYS A 128 -3.25 -21.68 -16.24
C CYS A 128 -2.96 -20.91 -14.95
N MET A 129 -2.28 -19.79 -15.08
CA MET A 129 -1.93 -18.89 -13.99
C MET A 129 -2.63 -17.55 -14.22
N LEU A 130 -3.24 -17.03 -13.15
CA LEU A 130 -3.86 -15.72 -13.13
C LEU A 130 -2.92 -14.77 -12.39
N HIS A 131 -2.48 -13.71 -13.05
CA HIS A 131 -1.79 -12.62 -12.39
C HIS A 131 -2.81 -11.61 -11.88
N TRP A 132 -2.84 -11.41 -10.57
CA TRP A 132 -3.64 -10.40 -9.90
C TRP A 132 -2.77 -9.65 -8.91
N GLN A 133 -2.71 -8.31 -9.00
CA GLN A 133 -1.81 -7.50 -8.17
C GLN A 133 -0.34 -7.93 -8.22
N ASP A 134 0.14 -8.36 -9.40
CA ASP A 134 1.47 -8.93 -9.62
C ASP A 134 1.75 -10.25 -8.85
N GLU A 135 0.75 -10.84 -8.21
CA GLU A 135 0.83 -12.17 -7.58
C GLU A 135 0.33 -13.27 -8.53
N PRO A 136 1.02 -14.43 -8.61
CA PRO A 136 0.57 -15.57 -9.39
C PRO A 136 -0.43 -16.43 -8.62
N TRP A 137 -1.63 -16.59 -9.19
CA TRP A 137 -2.69 -17.44 -8.66
C TRP A 137 -2.91 -18.63 -9.59
N ILE A 138 -2.85 -19.85 -9.03
CA ILE A 138 -3.26 -21.08 -9.73
C ILE A 138 -4.58 -21.58 -9.16
N ARG A 139 -5.39 -22.29 -9.95
CA ARG A 139 -6.64 -22.85 -9.44
C ARG A 139 -6.33 -23.88 -8.36
N LEU A 140 -7.04 -23.83 -7.24
CA LEU A 140 -6.83 -24.76 -6.12
C LEU A 140 -6.90 -26.24 -6.55
N ARG A 141 -7.75 -26.58 -7.52
CA ARG A 141 -7.87 -27.94 -8.07
C ARG A 141 -6.61 -28.44 -8.79
N ASP A 142 -5.77 -27.52 -9.28
CA ASP A 142 -4.54 -27.82 -10.02
C ASP A 142 -3.33 -27.93 -9.05
N MET A 143 -3.50 -27.51 -7.79
CA MET A 143 -2.49 -27.58 -6.71
C MET A 143 -1.99 -29.00 -6.36
N PRO A 144 -2.82 -30.06 -6.36
CA PRO A 144 -2.35 -31.43 -6.10
C PRO A 144 -1.30 -31.90 -7.12
N ALA A 145 -1.31 -31.36 -8.32
CA ALA A 145 -0.40 -31.76 -9.38
C ALA A 145 0.99 -31.10 -9.27
N VAL A 146 1.07 -29.95 -8.60
CA VAL A 146 2.33 -29.24 -8.28
C VAL A 146 3.06 -29.92 -7.10
N LEU A 147 2.32 -30.40 -6.09
CA LEU A 147 2.88 -30.98 -4.87
C LEU A 147 3.29 -32.46 -4.99
N VAL A 148 2.89 -33.16 -6.05
CA VAL A 148 3.25 -34.58 -6.25
C VAL A 148 4.69 -34.74 -6.75
N ASP A 149 5.27 -33.69 -7.36
CA ASP A 149 6.67 -33.63 -7.80
C ASP A 149 7.40 -32.47 -7.06
N ASP A 150 7.47 -32.52 -5.72
CA ASP A 150 8.12 -31.48 -4.91
C ASP A 150 9.61 -31.77 -4.62
N PRO A 151 10.59 -31.02 -5.20
CA PRO A 151 11.98 -31.06 -4.78
C PRO A 151 12.28 -30.24 -3.50
N PHE A 152 11.31 -29.48 -2.96
CA PHE A 152 11.49 -28.61 -1.79
C PHE A 152 11.07 -29.23 -0.44
N SER A 153 10.51 -30.44 -0.43
CA SER A 153 10.07 -31.09 0.81
C SER A 153 11.14 -31.99 1.43
N GLN A 154 12.05 -31.43 2.24
CA GLN A 154 12.83 -32.20 3.24
C GLN A 154 12.30 -32.05 4.68
N HIS A 155 11.29 -31.22 4.94
CA HIS A 155 10.74 -31.08 6.28
C HIS A 155 9.22 -31.21 6.28
N GLU A 156 8.69 -32.07 7.16
CA GLU A 156 7.26 -32.39 7.24
C GLU A 156 6.41 -31.13 7.40
N SER A 157 5.56 -30.91 6.39
CA SER A 157 4.71 -29.75 6.24
C SER A 157 3.45 -29.86 7.10
N TRP A 158 3.28 -28.88 8.00
CA TRP A 158 2.08 -28.59 8.79
C TRP A 158 0.74 -28.75 8.03
N TRP A 159 0.75 -28.61 6.71
CA TRP A 159 -0.41 -28.80 5.84
C TRP A 159 -0.97 -30.22 5.81
N ARG A 160 -0.17 -31.28 6.08
CA ARG A 160 -0.70 -32.65 6.26
C ARG A 160 -1.59 -32.78 7.50
N LYS A 161 -1.41 -31.93 8.51
CA LYS A 161 -2.27 -31.89 9.70
C LYS A 161 -3.57 -31.14 9.39
N ALA A 162 -3.49 -30.05 8.64
CA ALA A 162 -4.66 -29.26 8.24
C ALA A 162 -5.62 -30.03 7.31
N SER A 163 -5.10 -30.84 6.38
CA SER A 163 -5.95 -31.61 5.45
C SER A 163 -6.75 -32.74 6.11
N ARG A 164 -6.35 -33.23 7.29
CA ARG A 164 -7.16 -34.19 8.07
C ARG A 164 -8.36 -33.56 8.74
N VAL A 165 -8.25 -32.28 9.12
CA VAL A 165 -9.35 -31.54 9.77
C VAL A 165 -10.50 -31.27 8.79
N LEU A 166 -10.19 -31.15 7.49
CA LEU A 166 -11.19 -30.92 6.44
C LEU A 166 -11.84 -32.20 5.86
N ARG A 167 -11.40 -33.39 6.28
CA ARG A 167 -12.05 -34.68 5.89
C ARG A 167 -12.99 -35.23 6.97
N GLY A 168 -13.31 -34.43 7.98
CA GLY A 168 -14.17 -34.82 9.09
C GLY A 168 -15.33 -33.85 9.32
N PHE A 169 -16.05 -33.45 8.27
CA PHE A 169 -17.45 -32.99 8.30
C PHE A 169 -18.06 -33.17 6.91
#